data_AF-A0A1J3HW62-F1
#
_entry.id   AF-A0A1J3HW62-F1
#
_cell.length_a   1.000
_cell.length_b   1.000
_cell.length_c   1.000
_cell.angle_alpha   90.00
_cell.angle_beta   90.00
_cell.angle_gamma   90.00
#
_symmetry.space_group_name_H-M   'P 1'
#
loop_
_entity.id
_entity.type
_entity.pdbx_description
1 polymer ?
#
loop_
_entity_poly.entity_id
_entity_poly.type
_entity_poly.pdbx_seq_one_letter_code
_entity_poly.pdbx_strand_id
1 'polypeptide(L)'
;ERLEPWGTKYVMLTDGRWLCLECLESDSIMNTYECVPLHYEIREFFQGLNMKVEKEFPLLLVEKEALAKAEKEEKIVISILT
;
A
#
# COMPACT_ATOMS: atom_id res chain seq x y z
N GLU A 1 -26.65 4.88 -1.49
CA GLU A 1 -26.03 4.64 -2.81
C GLU A 1 -24.91 5.67 -3.00
N ARG A 2 -23.71 5.24 -3.40
CA ARG A 2 -22.60 6.18 -3.67
C ARG A 2 -22.84 6.76 -5.07
N LEU A 3 -23.08 8.07 -5.15
CA LEU A 3 -23.26 8.75 -6.43
C LEU A 3 -21.93 8.75 -7.20
N GLU A 4 -21.93 8.22 -8.42
CA GLU A 4 -20.79 8.33 -9.31
C GLU A 4 -20.82 9.70 -10.01
N PRO A 5 -19.69 10.43 -10.08
CA PRO A 5 -19.65 11.70 -10.77
C PRO A 5 -19.93 11.49 -12.26
N TRP A 6 -20.79 12.34 -12.83
CA TRP A 6 -21.18 12.19 -14.23
C TRP A 6 -20.01 12.55 -15.15
N GLY A 7 -19.61 11.61 -16.00
CA GLY A 7 -18.58 11.84 -17.00
C GLY A 7 -17.16 11.51 -16.54
N THR A 8 -17.00 10.94 -15.34
CA THR A 8 -15.71 10.41 -14.89
C THR A 8 -15.23 9.32 -15.86
N LYS A 9 -14.05 9.56 -16.46
CA LYS A 9 -13.40 8.61 -17.34
C LYS A 9 -12.52 7.67 -16.52
N TYR A 10 -12.56 6.40 -16.86
CA TYR A 10 -11.76 5.36 -16.21
C TYR A 10 -10.79 4.74 -17.21
N VAL A 11 -9.63 4.33 -16.69
CA VAL A 11 -8.64 3.52 -17.40
C VAL A 11 -8.47 2.19 -16.67
N MET A 12 -8.26 1.12 -17.43
CA MET A 12 -7.90 -0.19 -16.88
C MET A 12 -6.39 -0.27 -16.76
N LEU A 13 -5.90 -0.57 -15.56
CA LEU A 13 -4.50 -0.79 -15.24
C LEU A 13 -4.07 -2.21 -15.63
N THR A 14 -2.76 -2.44 -15.69
CA THR A 14 -2.17 -3.76 -16.06
C THR A 14 -2.48 -4.86 -15.06
N ASP A 15 -2.84 -4.51 -13.83
CA ASP A 15 -3.25 -5.42 -12.75
C ASP A 15 -4.78 -5.65 -12.71
N GLY A 16 -5.53 -5.15 -13.71
CA GLY A 16 -6.97 -5.33 -13.84
C GLY A 16 -7.83 -4.38 -13.00
N ARG A 17 -7.21 -3.44 -12.26
CA ARG A 17 -7.95 -2.39 -11.53
C ARG A 17 -8.42 -1.29 -12.48
N TRP A 18 -9.57 -0.69 -12.16
CA TRP A 18 -10.07 0.51 -12.83
C TRP A 18 -9.76 1.74 -11.99
N LEU A 19 -9.14 2.75 -12.59
CA LEU A 19 -8.83 4.01 -11.94
C LEU A 19 -9.43 5.16 -12.74
N CYS A 20 -10.03 6.16 -12.08
CA CYS A 20 -10.45 7.36 -12.81
C CYS A 20 -9.21 8.19 -13.21
N LEU A 21 -9.34 8.97 -14.28
CA LEU A 21 -8.24 9.80 -14.77
C LEU A 21 -7.77 10.82 -13.73
N GLU A 22 -8.70 11.36 -12.94
CA GLU A 22 -8.35 12.26 -11.83
C GLU A 22 -7.43 11.55 -10.84
N CYS A 23 -7.80 10.37 -10.31
CA CYS A 23 -6.93 9.62 -9.39
C CYS A 23 -5.62 9.13 -10.02
N LEU A 24 -5.59 8.93 -11.34
CA LEU A 24 -4.35 8.61 -12.05
C LEU A 24 -3.38 9.80 -12.06
N GLU A 25 -3.90 11.02 -12.18
CA GLU A 25 -3.13 12.27 -12.19
C GLU A 25 -2.86 12.81 -10.77
N SER A 26 -3.78 12.58 -9.84
CA SER A 26 -3.82 13.16 -8.49
C SER A 26 -3.48 12.12 -7.41
N ASP A 27 -2.26 11.61 -7.39
CA ASP A 27 -1.72 10.96 -6.19
C ASP A 27 -2.14 9.49 -5.92
N SER A 28 -2.44 8.69 -6.95
CA SER A 28 -2.43 7.23 -6.73
C SER A 28 -0.99 6.78 -6.41
N ILE A 29 -0.78 6.17 -5.25
CA ILE A 29 0.50 5.56 -4.88
C ILE A 29 0.66 4.27 -5.68
N MET A 30 1.52 4.32 -6.69
CA MET A 30 1.71 3.21 -7.63
C MET A 30 3.09 2.57 -7.50
N ASN A 31 4.01 3.18 -6.74
CA ASN A 31 5.30 2.60 -6.44
C ASN A 31 5.73 2.81 -4.97
N THR A 32 6.74 2.04 -4.56
CA THR A 32 7.28 2.10 -3.20
C THR A 32 7.88 3.47 -2.88
N TYR A 33 8.49 4.15 -3.85
CA TYR A 33 9.14 5.45 -3.63
C TYR A 33 8.15 6.56 -3.30
N GLU A 34 6.97 6.54 -3.92
CA GLU A 34 5.85 7.45 -3.63
C GLU A 34 5.23 7.18 -2.25
N CYS A 35 5.29 5.94 -1.76
CA CYS A 35 4.75 5.58 -0.46
C CYS A 35 5.65 6.02 0.72
N VAL A 36 6.97 6.13 0.47
CA VAL A 36 7.96 6.46 1.51
C VAL A 36 7.70 7.81 2.18
N PRO A 37 7.44 8.93 1.47
CA PRO A 37 7.07 10.21 2.08
C PRO A 37 5.83 10.10 2.99
N LEU A 38 4.75 9.50 2.49
CA LEU A 38 3.52 9.30 3.28
C LEU A 38 3.80 8.49 4.55
N HIS A 39 4.65 7.47 4.47
CA HIS A 39 5.02 6.68 5.62
C HIS A 39 5.78 7.48 6.70
N TYR A 40 6.62 8.44 6.30
CA TYR A 40 7.26 9.36 7.24
C TYR A 40 6.24 10.31 7.88
N GLU A 41 5.35 10.90 7.07
CA GLU A 41 4.30 11.79 7.58
C GLU A 41 3.40 11.09 8.60
N ILE A 42 3.02 9.83 8.35
CA ILE A 42 2.25 9.02 9.30
C ILE A 42 3.03 8.81 10.60
N ARG A 43 4.33 8.51 10.52
CA ARG A 43 5.17 8.34 11.72
C ARG A 43 5.29 9.63 12.52
N GLU A 44 5.48 10.76 11.87
CA GLU A 44 5.52 12.08 12.52
C GLU A 44 4.18 12.42 13.18
N PHE A 45 3.07 12.10 12.53
CA PHE A 45 1.74 12.25 13.10
C PHE A 45 1.58 11.46 14.40
N PHE A 46 1.94 10.16 14.41
CA PHE A 46 1.88 9.34 15.63
C PHE A 46 2.87 9.78 16.70
N GLN A 47 4.05 10.28 16.31
CA GLN A 47 4.99 10.88 17.24
C GLN A 47 4.40 12.12 17.91
N GLY A 48 3.67 12.97 17.17
CA GLY A 48 2.93 14.11 17.71
C GLY A 48 1.82 13.72 18.70
N LEU A 49 1.29 12.49 18.60
CA LEU A 49 0.34 11.90 19.54
C LEU A 49 1.01 11.21 20.75
N ASN A 50 2.32 11.40 20.95
CA ASN A 50 3.09 10.69 21.98
C ASN A 50 3.12 9.16 21.80
N MET A 51 2.84 8.66 20.59
CA MET A 51 2.85 7.24 20.22
C MET A 51 4.02 6.95 19.27
N LYS A 52 5.25 7.13 19.75
CA LYS A 52 6.43 6.93 18.92
C LYS A 52 6.56 5.46 18.51
N VAL A 53 6.62 5.21 17.21
CA VAL A 53 6.96 3.90 16.65
C VAL A 53 8.48 3.79 16.58
N GLU A 54 9.10 3.09 17.53
CA GLU A 54 10.57 2.98 17.62
C GLU A 54 11.17 2.00 16.60
N LYS A 55 10.38 1.02 16.16
CA LYS A 55 10.83 0.00 15.22
C LYS A 55 10.80 0.57 13.80
N GLU A 56 11.95 0.61 13.15
CA GLU A 56 12.02 0.82 11.71
C GLU A 56 11.64 -0.46 10.98
N PHE A 57 10.65 -0.36 10.09
CA PHE A 57 10.28 -1.44 9.19
C PHE A 57 10.43 -0.98 7.74
N PRO A 58 11.07 -1.78 6.87
CA PRO A 58 11.11 -1.47 5.45
C PRO A 58 9.69 -1.55 4.89
N LEU A 59 9.28 -0.50 4.18
CA LEU A 59 8.00 -0.48 3.48
C LEU A 59 8.23 -0.87 2.02
N LEU A 60 7.55 -1.91 1.56
CA LEU A 60 7.52 -2.32 0.16
C LEU A 60 6.08 -2.45 -0.31
N LEU A 61 5.78 -1.81 -1.44
CA LEU A 61 4.56 -2.12 -2.19
C LEU A 61 4.81 -3.41 -2.97
N VAL A 62 4.03 -4.45 -2.70
CA VAL A 62 4.11 -5.75 -3.38
C VAL A 62 2.75 -6.18 -3.88
N GLU A 63 2.73 -7.01 -4.91
CA GLU A 63 1.50 -7.68 -5.33
C GLU A 63 1.03 -8.65 -4.23
N LYS A 64 -0.29 -8.79 -4.11
CA LYS A 64 -0.93 -9.64 -3.09
C LYS A 64 -0.41 -11.08 -3.14
N GLU A 65 -0.14 -11.59 -4.32
CA GLU A 65 0.39 -12.95 -4.52
C GLU A 65 1.81 -13.10 -3.98
N ALA A 66 2.67 -12.09 -4.20
CA ALA A 66 4.01 -12.06 -3.65
C ALA A 66 3.97 -12.02 -2.11
N LEU A 67 3.06 -11.23 -1.52
CA LEU A 67 2.87 -11.18 -0.07
C LEU A 67 2.39 -12.53 0.48
N ALA A 68 1.35 -13.12 -0.12
CA ALA A 68 0.80 -14.40 0.32
C ALA A 68 1.82 -15.55 0.21
N LYS A 69 2.68 -15.52 -0.82
CA LYS A 69 3.78 -16.46 -0.98
C LYS A 69 4.81 -16.31 0.15
N ALA A 70 5.26 -15.08 0.42
CA ALA A 70 6.22 -14.81 1.49
C ALA A 70 5.68 -15.24 2.87
N GLU A 71 4.42 -14.93 3.19
CA GLU A 71 3.79 -15.36 4.45
C GLU A 71 3.70 -16.88 4.57
N LYS A 72 3.41 -17.58 3.46
CA LYS A 72 3.36 -19.05 3.44
C LYS A 72 4.76 -19.64 3.64
N GLU A 73 5.77 -19.07 3.01
CA GLU A 73 7.17 -19.49 3.17
C GLU A 73 7.64 -19.26 4.62
N GLU A 74 7.37 -18.11 5.24
CA GLU A 74 7.68 -17.84 6.65
C GLU A 74 7.01 -18.84 7.61
N LYS A 75 5.74 -19.16 7.39
CA LYS A 75 5.03 -20.19 8.18
C LYS A 75 5.67 -21.56 8.01
N ILE A 76 6.15 -21.91 6.80
CA ILE A 76 6.84 -23.19 6.55
C ILE A 76 8.18 -23.23 7.30
N VAL A 77 8.98 -22.16 7.28
CA VAL A 77 10.27 -22.14 8.03
C VAL A 77 10.03 -22.28 9.52
N ILE A 78 9.03 -21.58 10.08
CA ILE A 78 8.66 -21.71 11.50
C ILE A 78 8.20 -23.15 11.80
N SER A 79 7.40 -23.76 10.92
CA SER A 79 6.88 -25.12 11.12
C SER A 79 7.95 -26.22 11.02
N ILE A 80 9.04 -25.99 10.26
CA ILE A 80 10.17 -26.93 10.18
C ILE A 80 11.11 -26.78 11.40
N LEU A 81 11.10 -25.60 12.04
CA LEU A 81 11.95 -25.28 13.18
C LEU A 81 11.32 -25.60 14.54
N THR A 82 10.05 -26.02 14.58
CA THR A 82 9.34 -26.59 15.75
C THR A 82 9.22 -28.10 15.66
#